data_AF-B2XRR3-F1
#
_entry.id   AF-B2XRR3-F1
#
_cell.length_a   1.000
_cell.length_b   1.000
_cell.length_c   1.000
_cell.angle_alpha   90.00
_cell.angle_beta   90.00
_cell.angle_gamma   90.00
#
_symmetry.space_group_name_H-M   'P 1'
#
loop_
_entity.id
_entity.type
_entity.pdbx_description
1 polymer ?
#
loop_
_entity_poly.entity_id
_entity_poly.type
_entity_poly.pdbx_seq_one_letter_code
_entity_poly.pdbx_strand_id
1 'polypeptide(L)'
;KIFAERIAEINEKVAPSAAVYSIQESLDAAEKLGYPVMARAAFSLGGLGSGFANSKEELTSLAQQAFAHSNQLIIDKSLKGWKEVEYEVV
;
A
#
# COMPACT_ATOMS: atom_id res chain seq x y z
N LYS A 1 3.76 -10.62 -0.03
CA LYS A 1 2.45 -10.83 -0.67
C LYS A 1 1.52 -11.81 0.09
N ILE A 2 1.97 -12.36 1.23
CA ILE A 2 1.27 -13.45 1.94
C ILE A 2 -0.19 -13.12 2.28
N PHE A 3 -0.50 -11.92 2.78
CA PHE A 3 -1.87 -11.56 3.15
C PHE A 3 -2.85 -11.62 1.97
N ALA A 4 -2.55 -10.91 0.87
CA ALA A 4 -3.40 -10.89 -0.31
C ALA A 4 -3.61 -12.30 -0.92
N GLU A 5 -2.58 -13.15 -0.86
CA GLU A 5 -2.65 -14.54 -1.31
C GLU A 5 -3.60 -15.37 -0.44
N ARG A 6 -3.51 -15.24 0.89
CA ARG A 6 -4.41 -15.96 1.82
C ARG A 6 -5.87 -15.52 1.70
N ILE A 7 -6.14 -14.25 1.45
CA ILE A 7 -7.50 -13.75 1.23
C ILE A 7 -8.07 -14.30 -0.10
N ALA A 8 -7.23 -14.40 -1.13
CA ALA A 8 -7.65 -14.97 -2.42
C ALA A 8 -7.98 -16.47 -2.33
N GLU A 9 -7.30 -17.24 -1.47
CA GLU A 9 -7.58 -18.67 -1.24
C GLU A 9 -9.02 -18.93 -0.78
N ILE A 10 -9.66 -17.96 -0.13
CA ILE A 10 -11.05 -18.04 0.34
C ILE A 10 -12.04 -17.28 -0.56
N ASN A 11 -11.61 -16.86 -1.76
CA ASN A 11 -12.39 -16.08 -2.73
C ASN A 11 -12.81 -14.68 -2.27
N GLU A 12 -12.11 -14.12 -1.28
CA GLU A 12 -12.35 -12.76 -0.82
C GLU A 12 -11.53 -11.74 -1.62
N LYS A 13 -11.96 -10.48 -1.58
CA LYS A 13 -11.40 -9.42 -2.42
C LYS A 13 -10.51 -8.49 -1.61
N VAL A 14 -9.37 -8.15 -2.20
CA VAL A 14 -8.49 -7.06 -1.73
C VAL A 14 -8.40 -5.98 -2.81
N ALA A 15 -8.07 -4.75 -2.39
CA ALA A 15 -7.74 -3.69 -3.33
C ALA A 15 -6.57 -4.15 -4.23
N PRO A 16 -6.58 -3.81 -5.54
CA PRO A 16 -5.44 -4.03 -6.41
C PRO A 16 -4.20 -3.41 -5.80
N SER A 17 -3.14 -4.21 -5.65
CA SER A 17 -1.95 -3.81 -4.92
C SER A 17 -0.68 -4.51 -5.39
N ALA A 18 0.46 -3.91 -5.07
CA ALA A 18 1.78 -4.47 -5.34
C ALA A 18 2.68 -4.34 -4.11
N ALA A 19 3.40 -5.41 -3.78
CA ALA A 19 4.50 -5.35 -2.83
C ALA A 19 5.78 -4.97 -3.56
N VAL A 20 6.48 -3.95 -3.07
CA VAL A 20 7.65 -3.35 -3.70
C VAL A 20 8.78 -3.18 -2.69
N TYR A 21 10.01 -3.19 -3.19
CA TYR A 21 11.24 -3.21 -2.38
C TYR A 21 12.21 -2.08 -2.75
N SER A 22 11.83 -1.21 -3.68
CA SER A 22 12.59 -0.03 -4.04
C SER A 22 11.68 1.13 -4.44
N ILE A 23 12.24 2.34 -4.45
CA ILE A 23 11.54 3.53 -4.93
C ILE A 23 11.10 3.33 -6.39
N GLN A 24 11.98 2.81 -7.24
CA GLN A 24 11.66 2.60 -8.65
C GLN A 24 10.49 1.62 -8.83
N GLU A 25 10.50 0.49 -8.11
CA GLU A 25 9.38 -0.46 -8.14
C GLU A 25 8.07 0.16 -7.65
N SER A 26 8.15 1.05 -6.65
CA SER A 26 6.98 1.79 -6.15
C SER A 26 6.36 2.65 -7.24
N LEU A 27 7.19 3.36 -8.01
CA LEU A 27 6.75 4.20 -9.13
C LEU A 27 6.16 3.36 -10.26
N ASP A 28 6.82 2.26 -10.63
CA ASP A 28 6.33 1.35 -11.67
C ASP A 28 4.99 0.69 -11.28
N ALA A 29 4.81 0.39 -10.00
CA ALA A 29 3.53 -0.11 -9.48
C ALA A 29 2.43 0.96 -9.56
N ALA A 30 2.74 2.20 -9.20
CA ALA A 30 1.78 3.29 -9.25
C ALA A 30 1.36 3.66 -10.68
N GLU A 31 2.26 3.57 -11.67
CA GLU A 31 1.91 3.72 -13.09
C GLU A 31 0.91 2.65 -13.54
N LYS A 32 1.06 1.40 -13.07
CA LYS A 32 0.14 0.30 -13.40
C LYS A 32 -1.23 0.43 -12.70
N LEU A 33 -1.24 0.88 -11.45
CA LEU A 33 -2.46 1.04 -10.65
C LEU A 33 -3.21 2.36 -10.96
N GLY A 34 -2.47 3.37 -11.42
CA GLY A 34 -2.93 4.74 -11.61
C GLY A 34 -3.12 5.49 -10.30
N TYR A 35 -2.72 6.75 -10.28
CA TYR A 35 -2.95 7.65 -9.14
C TYR A 35 -4.45 7.97 -8.95
N PRO A 36 -4.89 8.34 -7.73
CA PRO A 36 -4.11 8.29 -6.49
C PRO A 36 -3.87 6.86 -5.98
N VAL A 37 -2.76 6.67 -5.28
CA VAL A 37 -2.37 5.41 -4.64
C VAL A 37 -2.17 5.60 -3.14
N MET A 38 -2.27 4.52 -2.37
CA MET A 38 -1.92 4.45 -0.95
C MET A 38 -0.60 3.68 -0.82
N ALA A 39 0.40 4.28 -0.18
CA ALA A 39 1.64 3.62 0.19
C ALA A 39 1.55 3.20 1.67
N ARG A 40 1.76 1.91 1.97
CA ARG A 40 1.80 1.38 3.33
C ARG A 40 3.11 0.68 3.62
N ALA A 41 3.83 1.14 4.65
CA ALA A 41 5.02 0.45 5.12
C ALA A 41 4.63 -0.91 5.73
N ALA A 42 5.35 -1.97 5.37
CA ALA A 42 5.14 -3.27 6.00
C ALA A 42 5.70 -3.25 7.43
N PHE A 43 5.15 -4.08 8.31
CA PHE A 43 5.56 -4.21 9.72
C PHE A 43 5.47 -2.92 10.55
N SER A 44 4.63 -1.97 10.14
CA SER A 44 4.29 -0.77 10.92
C SER A 44 2.83 -0.78 11.38
N LEU A 45 2.56 -0.08 12.47
CA LEU A 45 1.21 0.14 13.03
C LEU A 45 0.95 1.64 13.11
N GLY A 46 -0.33 2.04 13.17
CA GLY A 46 -0.74 3.45 13.32
C GLY A 46 -0.41 4.35 12.11
N GLY A 47 -0.22 3.75 10.93
CA GLY A 47 0.06 4.52 9.71
C GLY A 47 1.48 5.08 9.61
N LEU A 48 2.41 4.65 10.48
CA LEU A 48 3.80 5.10 10.42
C LEU A 48 4.42 4.75 9.05
N GLY A 49 4.94 5.77 8.36
CA GLY A 49 5.52 5.63 7.02
C GLY A 49 4.49 5.32 5.92
N SER A 50 3.21 5.50 6.20
CA SER A 50 2.12 5.29 5.24
C SER A 50 1.48 6.62 4.81
N GLY A 51 0.94 6.68 3.61
CA GLY A 51 0.30 7.89 3.11
C GLY A 51 -0.26 7.76 1.70
N PHE A 52 -1.10 8.73 1.33
CA PHE A 52 -1.63 8.82 -0.03
C PHE A 52 -0.70 9.64 -0.92
N ALA A 53 -0.52 9.17 -2.15
CA ALA A 53 0.16 9.91 -3.21
C ALA A 53 -0.79 10.14 -4.38
N ASN A 54 -0.86 11.38 -4.85
CA ASN A 54 -1.57 11.81 -6.05
C ASN A 54 -0.63 11.98 -7.24
N SER A 55 0.68 12.02 -7.00
CA SER A 55 1.71 12.16 -8.02
C SER A 55 2.95 11.33 -7.71
N LYS A 56 3.84 11.25 -8.71
CA LYS A 56 5.14 10.58 -8.63
C LYS A 56 6.04 11.18 -7.56
N GLU A 57 6.02 12.50 -7.40
CA GLU A 57 6.83 13.25 -6.45
C GLU A 57 6.39 12.97 -5.02
N GLU A 58 5.07 13.00 -4.77
CA GLU A 58 4.49 12.65 -3.47
C GLU A 58 4.83 11.20 -3.10
N LEU A 59 4.69 10.27 -4.06
CA LEU A 59 5.01 8.86 -3.84
C LEU A 59 6.50 8.65 -3.55
N THR A 60 7.38 9.37 -4.24
CA THR A 60 8.83 9.27 -4.01
C THR A 60 9.19 9.68 -2.60
N SER A 61 8.61 10.79 -2.10
CA SER A 61 8.82 11.27 -0.73
C SER A 61 8.34 10.26 0.31
N LEU A 62 7.13 9.70 0.12
CA LEU A 62 6.58 8.68 1.00
C LEU A 62 7.42 7.39 0.99
N ALA A 63 7.83 6.93 -0.19
CA ALA A 63 8.66 5.74 -0.32
C ALA A 63 10.01 5.90 0.38
N GLN A 64 10.67 7.06 0.25
CA GLN A 64 11.93 7.34 0.96
C GLN A 64 11.77 7.25 2.47
N GLN A 65 10.69 7.81 3.02
CA GLN A 65 10.41 7.74 4.46
C GLN A 65 10.07 6.32 4.91
N ALA A 66 9.25 5.60 4.14
CA ALA A 66 8.86 4.23 4.45
C ALA A 66 10.07 3.28 4.45
N PHE A 67 10.94 3.39 3.45
CA PHE A 67 12.13 2.53 3.33
C PHE A 67 13.20 2.79 4.40
N ALA A 68 13.14 3.92 5.11
CA ALA A 68 13.99 4.15 6.28
C ALA A 68 13.61 3.28 7.49
N HIS A 69 12.37 2.76 7.52
CA HIS A 69 11.82 2.01 8.66
C HIS A 69 11.37 0.59 8.30
N SER A 70 11.21 0.27 7.01
CA SER A 70 10.77 -1.03 6.55
C SER A 70 11.42 -1.39 5.21
N ASN A 71 11.78 -2.66 5.03
CA ASN A 71 12.35 -3.14 3.76
C ASN A 71 11.28 -3.42 2.69
N GLN A 72 10.00 -3.26 3.02
CA GLN A 72 8.89 -3.53 2.11
C GLN A 72 7.82 -2.45 2.21
N LEU A 73 7.33 -2.02 1.06
CA LEU A 73 6.22 -1.10 0.93
C LEU A 73 5.11 -1.78 0.12
N ILE A 74 3.85 -1.54 0.47
CA ILE A 74 2.69 -1.97 -0.30
C ILE A 74 2.08 -0.76 -0.97
N ILE A 75 1.93 -0.79 -2.28
CA ILE A 75 1.23 0.22 -3.06
C ILE A 75 -0.15 -0.32 -3.40
N ASP A 76 -1.20 0.30 -2.86
CA ASP A 76 -2.59 -0.03 -3.16
C ASP A 76 -3.23 1.03 -4.06
N LYS A 77 -4.21 0.60 -4.86
CA LYS A 77 -5.15 1.55 -5.45
C LYS A 77 -5.90 2.27 -4.34
N SER A 78 -5.94 3.60 -4.40
CA SER A 78 -6.66 4.39 -3.39
C SER A 78 -8.16 4.08 -3.43
N LEU A 79 -8.71 3.75 -2.26
CA LEU A 79 -10.15 3.65 -2.00
C LEU A 79 -10.69 4.87 -1.24
N LYS A 80 -9.98 6.01 -1.33
CA LYS A 80 -10.36 7.25 -0.63
C LYS A 80 -11.82 7.61 -0.94
N GLY A 81 -12.60 7.85 0.11
CA GLY A 81 -14.04 8.16 0.04
C GLY A 81 -14.95 6.95 0.31
N TRP A 82 -14.41 5.74 0.42
CA TRP A 82 -15.18 4.58 0.87
C TRP A 82 -15.41 4.64 2.38
N LYS A 83 -16.47 3.97 2.84
CA LYS A 83 -16.71 3.79 4.28
C LYS A 83 -15.68 2.79 4.84
N GLU A 84 -15.09 3.14 5.97
CA GLU A 84 -14.21 2.26 6.74
C GLU A 84 -15.04 1.60 7.84
N VAL A 85 -14.91 0.27 7.99
CA VAL A 85 -15.65 -0.54 8.95
C VAL A 85 -14.69 -1.56 9.55
N GLU A 86 -14.71 -1.67 10.88
CA GLU A 86 -13.83 -2.54 11.66
C GLU A 86 -14.65 -3.56 12.44
N TYR A 87 -14.07 -4.74 12.66
CA TYR A 87 -14.68 -5.84 13.42
C TYR A 87 -13.67 -6.41 14.41
N GLU A 88 -14.12 -6.61 15.65
CA GLU A 88 -13.38 -7.37 16.68
C GLU A 88 -13.85 -8.84 16.62
N VAL A 89 -12.91 -9.79 16.57
CA VAL A 89 -13.18 -11.24 16.48
C VAL A 89 -12.64 -11.94 17.72
N VAL A 90 -13.44 -12.84 18.33
CA VAL A 90 -13.11 -13.62 19.54
C VAL A 90 -12.76 -15.05 19.20
#